data_AF-A0A522GC73-F1
#
_entry.id   AF-A0A522GC73-F1
#
_cell.length_a   1.000
_cell.length_b   1.000
_cell.length_c   1.000
_cell.angle_alpha   90.00
_cell.angle_beta   90.00
_cell.angle_gamma   90.00
#
_symmetry.space_group_name_H-M   'P 1'
#
loop_
_entity.id
_entity.type
_entity.pdbx_description
1 polymer ?
#
loop_
_entity_poly.entity_id
_entity_poly.type
_entity_poly.pdbx_seq_one_letter_code
_entity_poly.pdbx_strand_id
1 'polypeptide(L)'
;MKSDDTEKLIAQLKQIQTDFYETFGVTDIITNSKIFEVLIADTLNHKLIPGHSGSRDAKDEKGGEFEYKHYKESSSNHTWTFNDFSNTTIKKLAQVEKVIFAHIQDNGVSFPVFDWYYEVPGIVMSKYLSESTQKITNNRKMINVSARQIENNLALTKKTTTGLCSGIYSGWIKKIIGIILKIERQVGTTGILTSNKFWEVLVALQLGHKVQSEQTKYDAIDISGNTYEYKVAKSSTWSFQDISKAVLTKYISDKSIILAIVDKNTFAVKKVYE
;
A
#
# COMPACT_ATOMS: atom_id res chain seq x y z
N MET A 1 -2.60 -23.02 14.72
CA MET A 1 -1.26 -23.63 14.85
C MET A 1 -0.35 -22.92 13.87
N LYS A 2 0.70 -22.23 14.34
CA LYS A 2 1.73 -21.71 13.42
C LYS A 2 2.48 -22.91 12.83
N SER A 3 2.59 -23.00 11.51
CA SER A 3 3.53 -23.96 10.93
C SER A 3 4.94 -23.39 11.03
N ASP A 4 5.93 -24.20 11.42
CA ASP A 4 7.35 -23.84 11.41
C ASP A 4 7.79 -23.23 10.06
N ASP A 5 7.11 -23.60 8.98
CA ASP A 5 7.36 -23.09 7.64
C ASP A 5 6.90 -21.65 7.44
N THR A 6 5.80 -21.22 8.07
CA THR A 6 5.34 -19.81 7.98
C THR A 6 6.33 -18.89 8.68
N GLU A 7 6.83 -19.30 9.85
CA GLU A 7 7.81 -18.52 10.60
C GLU A 7 9.13 -18.37 9.84
N LYS A 8 9.60 -19.43 9.17
CA LYS A 8 10.78 -19.37 8.29
C LYS A 8 10.59 -18.40 7.12
N LEU A 9 9.42 -18.37 6.50
CA LEU A 9 9.13 -17.44 5.40
C LEU A 9 9.08 -15.98 5.89
N ILE A 10 8.48 -15.73 7.07
CA ILE A 10 8.48 -14.40 7.69
C ILE A 10 9.91 -13.96 8.03
N ALA A 11 10.74 -14.86 8.54
CA ALA A 11 12.16 -14.57 8.80
C ALA A 11 12.93 -14.23 7.51
N GLN A 12 12.65 -14.91 6.40
CA GLN A 12 13.23 -14.57 5.09
C GLN A 12 12.80 -13.17 4.62
N LEU A 13 11.52 -12.80 4.77
CA LEU A 13 11.06 -11.44 4.43
C LEU A 13 11.73 -10.39 5.30
N LYS A 14 11.90 -10.65 6.59
CA LYS A 14 12.62 -9.76 7.50
C LYS A 14 14.07 -9.54 7.05
N GLN A 15 14.76 -10.61 6.67
CA GLN A 15 16.12 -10.49 6.15
C GLN A 15 16.15 -9.65 4.88
N ILE A 16 15.23 -9.90 3.94
CA ILE A 16 15.12 -9.11 2.72
C ILE A 16 14.88 -7.62 3.01
N GLN A 17 13.99 -7.27 3.94
CA GLN A 17 13.77 -5.88 4.35
C GLN A 17 15.05 -5.26 4.94
N THR A 18 15.82 -6.02 5.72
CA THR A 18 17.09 -5.57 6.31
C THR A 18 18.11 -5.29 5.21
N ASP A 19 18.34 -6.25 4.31
CA ASP A 19 19.30 -6.10 3.22
C ASP A 19 18.88 -4.97 2.25
N PHE A 20 17.57 -4.83 2.00
CA PHE A 20 17.04 -3.76 1.15
C PHE A 20 17.26 -2.38 1.78
N TYR A 21 17.10 -2.27 3.10
CA TYR A 21 17.42 -1.05 3.83
C TYR A 21 18.91 -0.73 3.80
N GLU A 22 19.78 -1.71 4.02
CA GLU A 22 21.24 -1.52 3.94
C GLU A 22 21.69 -1.10 2.53
N THR A 23 21.04 -1.62 1.49
CA THR A 23 21.39 -1.34 0.09
C THR A 23 20.82 0.00 -0.40
N PHE A 24 19.58 0.32 -0.04
CA PHE A 24 18.82 1.43 -0.65
C PHE A 24 18.30 2.47 0.34
N GLY A 25 18.43 2.26 1.66
CA GLY A 25 17.97 3.17 2.71
C GLY A 25 16.46 3.18 2.96
N VAL A 26 15.69 2.26 2.35
CA VAL A 26 14.21 2.23 2.44
C VAL A 26 13.75 1.29 3.57
N THR A 27 13.03 1.83 4.54
CA THR A 27 12.73 1.15 5.82
C THR A 27 11.47 0.28 5.84
N ASP A 28 10.57 0.40 4.86
CA ASP A 28 9.29 -0.33 4.84
C ASP A 28 8.85 -0.57 3.41
N ILE A 29 9.07 -1.77 2.87
CA ILE A 29 8.68 -2.16 1.50
C ILE A 29 7.45 -3.07 1.46
N ILE A 30 6.91 -3.41 2.64
CA ILE A 30 5.82 -4.40 2.80
C ILE A 30 4.48 -3.72 3.03
N THR A 31 4.45 -2.62 3.79
CA THR A 31 3.21 -1.96 4.19
C THR A 31 2.60 -1.16 3.04
N ASN A 32 1.27 -1.03 3.04
CA ASN A 32 0.52 -0.05 2.25
C ASN A 32 0.84 -0.13 0.76
N SER A 33 0.97 -1.36 0.24
CA SER A 33 1.20 -1.56 -1.19
C SER A 33 2.55 -1.00 -1.68
N LYS A 34 3.50 -0.71 -0.77
CA LYS A 34 4.78 -0.08 -1.13
C LYS A 34 5.59 -0.87 -2.16
N ILE A 35 5.47 -2.19 -2.16
CA ILE A 35 6.12 -3.05 -3.15
C ILE A 35 5.77 -2.66 -4.61
N PHE A 36 4.57 -2.12 -4.86
CA PHE A 36 4.18 -1.71 -6.20
C PHE A 36 4.82 -0.38 -6.60
N GLU A 37 5.14 0.50 -5.65
CA GLU A 37 5.97 1.67 -5.91
C GLU A 37 7.41 1.27 -6.28
N VAL A 38 7.94 0.22 -5.63
CA VAL A 38 9.24 -0.38 -6.01
C VAL A 38 9.18 -0.93 -7.43
N LEU A 39 8.08 -1.59 -7.82
CA LEU A 39 7.86 -2.08 -9.18
C LEU A 39 7.81 -0.94 -10.21
N ILE A 40 7.11 0.16 -9.90
CA ILE A 40 7.06 1.35 -10.76
C ILE A 40 8.46 1.94 -10.93
N ALA A 41 9.20 2.12 -9.83
CA ALA A 41 10.56 2.64 -9.87
C ALA A 41 11.50 1.74 -10.68
N ASP A 42 11.40 0.42 -10.52
CA ASP A 42 12.19 -0.54 -11.29
C ASP A 42 11.95 -0.43 -12.80
N THR A 43 10.69 -0.32 -13.18
CA THR A 43 10.26 -0.30 -14.58
C THR A 43 10.64 1.02 -15.27
N LEU A 44 10.60 2.14 -14.55
CA LEU A 44 10.94 3.46 -15.06
C LEU A 44 12.43 3.83 -14.86
N ASN A 45 13.24 2.92 -14.32
CA ASN A 45 14.64 3.17 -13.95
C ASN A 45 14.81 4.38 -13.00
N HIS A 46 13.89 4.51 -12.05
CA HIS A 46 13.97 5.53 -11.00
C HIS A 46 14.64 4.97 -9.74
N LYS A 47 15.28 5.84 -8.97
CA LYS A 47 15.86 5.53 -7.65
C LYS A 47 14.88 5.93 -6.56
N LEU A 48 14.51 5.00 -5.68
CA LEU A 48 13.63 5.29 -4.55
C LEU A 48 14.28 6.35 -3.66
N ILE A 49 13.48 7.28 -3.14
CA ILE A 49 13.96 8.27 -2.18
C ILE A 49 13.76 7.69 -0.76
N PRO A 50 14.83 7.57 0.04
CA PRO A 50 14.70 7.19 1.45
C PRO A 50 13.86 8.21 2.21
N GLY A 51 12.73 7.82 2.80
CA GLY A 51 11.87 8.76 3.49
C GLY A 51 10.62 8.15 4.12
N HIS A 52 9.93 8.95 4.93
CA HIS A 52 8.62 8.64 5.54
C HIS A 52 7.50 9.35 4.75
N SER A 53 6.22 9.09 5.09
CA SER A 53 5.08 9.81 4.51
C SER A 53 5.35 11.32 4.36
N GLY A 54 5.25 11.82 3.13
CA GLY A 54 5.48 13.23 2.79
C GLY A 54 6.80 13.52 2.07
N SER A 55 7.70 12.54 1.95
CA SER A 55 8.75 12.55 0.92
C SER A 55 8.19 12.15 -0.43
N ARG A 56 8.91 12.50 -1.50
CA ARG A 56 8.64 11.95 -2.85
C ARG A 56 9.02 10.49 -2.91
N ASP A 57 8.46 9.79 -3.89
CA ASP A 57 8.58 8.34 -3.97
C ASP A 57 9.91 7.95 -4.64
N ALA A 58 10.31 8.67 -5.68
CA ALA A 58 11.54 8.36 -6.41
C ALA A 58 12.14 9.58 -7.13
N LYS A 59 13.34 9.40 -7.66
CA LYS A 59 14.03 10.35 -8.56
C LYS A 59 14.66 9.66 -9.75
N ASP A 60 14.79 10.36 -10.86
CA ASP A 60 15.58 9.90 -12.00
C ASP A 60 17.09 10.16 -11.81
N GLU A 61 17.89 9.83 -12.83
CA GLU A 61 19.34 10.07 -12.82
C GLU A 61 19.73 11.54 -12.85
N LYS A 62 18.84 12.42 -13.33
CA LYS A 62 19.05 13.87 -13.39
C LYS A 62 18.63 14.58 -12.09
N GLY A 63 18.03 13.84 -11.15
CA GLY A 63 17.54 14.36 -9.88
C GLY A 63 16.11 14.89 -9.92
N GLY A 64 15.38 14.71 -11.03
CA GLY A 64 13.95 15.03 -11.10
C GLY A 64 13.17 14.12 -10.16
N GLU A 65 12.35 14.68 -9.27
CA GLU A 65 11.58 13.93 -8.29
C GLU A 65 10.18 13.57 -8.81
N PHE A 66 9.69 12.40 -8.40
CA PHE A 66 8.43 11.83 -8.84
C PHE A 66 7.52 11.49 -7.65
N GLU A 67 6.23 11.76 -7.82
CA GLU A 67 5.17 11.26 -6.95
C GLU A 67 4.46 10.11 -7.67
N TYR A 68 4.22 9.01 -6.98
CA TYR A 68 3.48 7.88 -7.49
C TYR A 68 2.07 7.86 -6.90
N LYS A 69 1.14 7.50 -7.77
CA LYS A 69 -0.19 7.06 -7.42
C LYS A 69 -0.42 5.78 -8.19
N HIS A 70 -0.96 4.76 -7.53
CA HIS A 70 -1.29 3.52 -8.20
C HIS A 70 -2.63 2.97 -7.71
N TYR A 71 -3.25 2.15 -8.55
CA TYR A 71 -4.28 1.21 -8.14
C TYR A 71 -3.99 -0.14 -8.82
N LYS A 72 -4.54 -1.20 -8.25
CA LYS A 72 -4.41 -2.56 -8.80
C LYS A 72 -5.68 -2.95 -9.54
N GLU A 73 -5.58 -3.74 -10.61
CA GLU A 73 -6.74 -4.25 -11.34
C GLU A 73 -7.74 -4.95 -10.41
N SER A 74 -7.24 -5.73 -9.44
CA SER A 74 -8.05 -6.40 -8.42
C SER A 74 -8.80 -5.47 -7.45
N SER A 75 -8.50 -4.16 -7.45
CA SER A 75 -9.12 -3.19 -6.54
C SER A 75 -10.54 -2.88 -6.97
N SER A 76 -11.44 -2.64 -6.02
CA SER A 76 -12.83 -2.23 -6.31
C SER A 76 -12.97 -0.80 -6.85
N ASN A 77 -11.93 0.02 -6.69
CA ASN A 77 -11.87 1.40 -7.16
C ASN A 77 -10.71 1.57 -8.15
N HIS A 78 -11.04 1.91 -9.40
CA HIS A 78 -10.08 2.15 -10.49
C HIS A 78 -9.81 3.64 -10.69
N THR A 79 -9.49 4.31 -9.58
CA THR A 79 -9.08 5.71 -9.56
C THR A 79 -7.90 5.88 -8.62
N TRP A 80 -7.14 6.95 -8.83
CA TRP A 80 -6.00 7.30 -8.01
C TRP A 80 -6.38 8.32 -6.94
N THR A 81 -6.17 7.95 -5.69
CA THR A 81 -6.56 8.78 -4.55
C THR A 81 -5.43 9.69 -4.09
N PHE A 82 -5.71 10.99 -4.02
CA PHE A 82 -4.93 11.92 -3.20
C PHE A 82 -5.54 11.94 -1.80
N ASN A 83 -4.78 11.46 -0.82
CA ASN A 83 -5.23 11.35 0.57
C ASN A 83 -5.17 12.69 1.34
N ASP A 84 -4.63 13.74 0.73
CA ASP A 84 -4.61 15.10 1.25
C ASP A 84 -4.47 16.09 0.09
N PHE A 85 -5.46 16.95 -0.13
CA PHE A 85 -5.39 18.08 -1.05
C PHE A 85 -5.14 19.43 -0.35
N SER A 86 -4.55 19.44 0.84
CA SER A 86 -4.17 20.69 1.51
C SER A 86 -3.33 21.61 0.61
N ASN A 87 -3.42 22.92 0.83
CA ASN A 87 -2.62 23.91 0.11
C ASN A 87 -1.12 23.61 0.17
N THR A 88 -0.63 23.04 1.27
CA THR A 88 0.77 22.62 1.42
C THR A 88 1.11 21.47 0.48
N THR A 89 0.28 20.44 0.42
CA THR A 89 0.49 19.27 -0.46
C THR A 89 0.42 19.67 -1.93
N ILE A 90 -0.57 20.49 -2.30
CA ILE A 90 -0.70 21.05 -3.65
C ILE A 90 0.54 21.87 -4.03
N LYS A 91 0.99 22.80 -3.18
CA LYS A 91 2.19 23.61 -3.46
C LYS A 91 3.44 22.76 -3.65
N LYS A 92 3.62 21.73 -2.82
CA LYS A 92 4.74 20.80 -2.99
C LYS A 92 4.66 20.08 -4.33
N LEU A 93 3.46 19.65 -4.77
CA LEU A 93 3.30 18.95 -6.06
C LEU A 93 3.76 19.80 -7.25
N ALA A 94 3.67 21.12 -7.19
CA ALA A 94 4.22 21.99 -8.24
C ALA A 94 5.74 21.85 -8.44
N GLN A 95 6.45 21.29 -7.46
CA GLN A 95 7.92 21.12 -7.48
C GLN A 95 8.36 19.73 -7.97
N VAL A 96 7.45 18.77 -8.15
CA VAL A 96 7.82 17.48 -8.73
C VAL A 96 7.96 17.59 -10.23
N GLU A 97 8.87 16.80 -10.79
CA GLU A 97 9.00 16.66 -12.24
C GLU A 97 7.66 16.16 -12.77
N LYS A 98 7.21 15.00 -12.30
CA LYS A 98 5.95 14.36 -12.72
C LYS A 98 5.27 13.59 -11.59
N VAL A 99 3.95 13.54 -11.66
CA VAL A 99 3.12 12.56 -10.98
C VAL A 99 2.86 11.40 -11.93
N ILE A 100 3.19 10.19 -11.49
CA ILE A 100 2.95 8.94 -12.19
C ILE A 100 1.64 8.34 -11.70
N PHE A 101 0.66 8.19 -12.59
CA PHE A 101 -0.60 7.52 -12.34
C PHE A 101 -0.55 6.11 -12.92
N ALA A 102 -0.07 5.16 -12.12
CA ALA A 102 0.24 3.81 -12.54
C ALA A 102 -0.95 2.85 -12.38
N HIS A 103 -1.13 1.98 -13.36
CA HIS A 103 -1.98 0.80 -13.26
C HIS A 103 -1.14 -0.43 -12.96
N ILE A 104 -1.59 -1.26 -12.03
CA ILE A 104 -0.94 -2.54 -11.73
C ILE A 104 -1.89 -3.68 -12.09
N GLN A 105 -1.57 -4.43 -13.14
CA GLN A 105 -2.26 -5.68 -13.44
C GLN A 105 -1.79 -6.76 -12.47
N ASP A 106 -2.62 -7.10 -11.48
CA ASP A 106 -2.38 -8.16 -10.50
C ASP A 106 -3.45 -9.26 -10.52
N ASN A 107 -4.46 -9.14 -11.38
CA ASN A 107 -5.54 -10.09 -11.51
C ASN A 107 -5.21 -11.16 -12.58
N GLY A 108 -5.43 -12.42 -12.25
CA GLY A 108 -5.21 -13.55 -13.17
C GLY A 108 -3.74 -13.77 -13.59
N VAL A 109 -2.78 -13.14 -12.92
CA VAL A 109 -1.34 -13.22 -13.22
C VAL A 109 -0.56 -13.79 -12.04
N SER A 110 0.54 -14.48 -12.33
CA SER A 110 1.44 -15.05 -11.30
C SER A 110 2.39 -14.01 -10.68
N PHE A 111 2.56 -12.87 -11.35
CA PHE A 111 3.40 -11.77 -10.92
C PHE A 111 2.73 -10.46 -11.38
N PRO A 112 2.59 -9.44 -10.51
CA PRO A 112 1.96 -8.19 -10.86
C PRO A 112 2.78 -7.43 -11.90
N VAL A 113 2.10 -6.84 -12.87
CA VAL A 113 2.71 -6.12 -13.99
C VAL A 113 2.30 -4.67 -13.91
N PHE A 114 3.29 -3.78 -13.87
CA PHE A 114 3.06 -2.37 -14.16
C PHE A 114 2.98 -2.24 -15.68
N ASP A 115 1.78 -2.14 -16.25
CA ASP A 115 1.49 -2.31 -17.69
C ASP A 115 1.19 -0.99 -18.43
N TRP A 116 0.55 -0.03 -17.76
CA TRP A 116 0.26 1.29 -18.33
C TRP A 116 0.15 2.39 -17.27
N TYR A 117 0.32 3.65 -17.69
CA TYR A 117 0.26 4.82 -16.82
C TYR A 117 -0.03 6.12 -17.55
N TYR A 118 -0.23 7.19 -16.76
CA TYR A 118 -0.09 8.58 -17.21
C TYR A 118 1.08 9.26 -16.52
N GLU A 119 1.74 10.16 -17.24
CA GLU A 119 2.70 11.12 -16.70
C GLU A 119 2.07 12.51 -16.70
N VAL A 120 1.92 13.11 -15.53
CA VAL A 120 1.38 14.47 -15.41
C VAL A 120 2.45 15.37 -14.79
N PRO A 121 2.90 16.45 -15.46
CA PRO A 121 3.84 17.38 -14.85
C PRO A 121 3.33 17.90 -13.51
N GLY A 122 4.21 18.03 -12.50
CA GLY A 122 3.81 18.43 -11.14
C GLY A 122 3.04 19.74 -11.11
N ILE A 123 3.48 20.73 -11.90
CA ILE A 123 2.81 22.02 -12.05
C ILE A 123 1.38 21.91 -12.61
N VAL A 124 1.16 21.03 -13.59
CA VAL A 124 -0.15 20.78 -14.20
C VAL A 124 -1.07 20.12 -13.19
N MET A 125 -0.56 19.10 -12.47
CA MET A 125 -1.33 18.40 -11.45
C MET A 125 -1.70 19.33 -10.28
N SER A 126 -0.77 20.18 -9.83
CA SER A 126 -1.00 21.19 -8.80
C SER A 126 -2.12 22.16 -9.19
N LYS A 127 -2.10 22.68 -10.43
CA LYS A 127 -3.16 23.57 -10.93
C LYS A 127 -4.51 22.85 -10.96
N TYR A 128 -4.56 21.65 -11.53
CA TYR A 128 -5.78 20.86 -11.61
C TYR A 128 -6.40 20.60 -10.23
N LEU A 129 -5.59 20.19 -9.24
CA LEU A 129 -6.09 19.96 -7.89
C LEU A 129 -6.58 21.27 -7.26
N SER A 130 -5.82 22.36 -7.40
CA SER A 130 -6.22 23.68 -6.88
C SER A 130 -7.58 24.14 -7.38
N GLU A 131 -7.93 23.83 -8.63
CA GLU A 131 -9.22 24.17 -9.24
C GLU A 131 -10.31 23.17 -8.85
N SER A 132 -10.00 21.88 -8.92
CA SER A 132 -10.96 20.79 -8.72
C SER A 132 -11.40 20.63 -7.27
N THR A 133 -10.59 21.09 -6.30
CA THR A 133 -10.87 20.88 -4.87
C THR A 133 -11.54 22.08 -4.19
N GLN A 134 -11.74 23.22 -4.88
CA GLN A 134 -12.26 24.46 -4.26
C GLN A 134 -13.63 24.28 -3.60
N LYS A 135 -14.47 23.41 -4.17
CA LYS A 135 -15.84 23.16 -3.71
C LYS A 135 -15.97 21.86 -2.92
N ILE A 136 -14.88 21.12 -2.70
CA ILE A 136 -14.94 19.84 -2.00
C ILE A 136 -14.96 20.08 -0.49
N THR A 137 -16.11 19.82 0.11
CA THR A 137 -16.29 19.81 1.57
C THR A 137 -16.24 18.38 2.08
N ASN A 138 -15.04 17.82 2.25
CA ASN A 138 -14.88 16.57 2.99
C ASN A 138 -13.80 16.72 4.08
N ASN A 139 -14.08 16.14 5.25
CA ASN A 139 -13.23 16.30 6.43
C ASN A 139 -11.84 15.69 6.26
N ARG A 140 -11.69 14.71 5.35
CA ARG A 140 -10.42 14.01 5.11
C ARG A 140 -9.53 14.70 4.07
N LYS A 141 -10.03 15.72 3.38
CA LYS A 141 -9.40 16.37 2.21
C LYS A 141 -8.91 15.36 1.16
N MET A 142 -9.76 14.39 0.81
CA MET A 142 -9.45 13.37 -0.20
C MET A 142 -10.12 13.64 -1.54
N ILE A 143 -9.43 13.38 -2.65
CA ILE A 143 -9.99 13.44 -4.00
C ILE A 143 -9.48 12.25 -4.83
N ASN A 144 -10.37 11.70 -5.66
CA ASN A 144 -10.02 10.68 -6.65
C ASN A 144 -9.82 11.31 -8.01
N VAL A 145 -8.78 10.88 -8.71
CA VAL A 145 -8.49 11.24 -10.10
C VAL A 145 -8.64 9.97 -10.94
N SER A 146 -9.45 10.05 -12.00
CA SER A 146 -9.71 8.95 -12.94
C SER A 146 -8.94 9.14 -14.25
N ALA A 147 -8.77 8.06 -15.01
CA ALA A 147 -8.18 8.11 -16.35
C ALA A 147 -8.92 9.11 -17.25
N ARG A 148 -10.26 9.09 -17.23
CA ARG A 148 -11.11 10.02 -17.98
C ARG A 148 -10.84 11.48 -17.64
N GLN A 149 -10.58 11.81 -16.38
CA GLN A 149 -10.25 13.19 -15.97
C GLN A 149 -8.87 13.60 -16.51
N ILE A 150 -7.89 12.68 -16.50
CA ILE A 150 -6.56 12.96 -17.07
C ILE A 150 -6.67 13.17 -18.59
N GLU A 151 -7.37 12.28 -19.30
CA GLU A 151 -7.54 12.35 -20.74
C GLU A 151 -8.32 13.60 -21.17
N ASN A 152 -9.46 13.88 -20.54
CA ASN A 152 -10.35 14.95 -20.98
C ASN A 152 -9.97 16.33 -20.43
N ASN A 153 -9.54 16.41 -19.17
CA ASN A 153 -9.30 17.70 -18.52
C ASN A 153 -7.83 18.14 -18.65
N LEU A 154 -6.89 17.19 -18.78
CA LEU A 154 -5.47 17.49 -18.94
C LEU A 154 -4.96 17.25 -20.36
N ALA A 155 -5.77 16.66 -21.25
CA ALA A 155 -5.42 16.32 -22.64
C ALA A 155 -4.16 15.44 -22.74
N LEU A 156 -3.98 14.53 -21.78
CA LEU A 156 -2.83 13.62 -21.73
C LEU A 156 -3.22 12.21 -22.16
N THR A 157 -2.30 11.53 -22.82
CA THR A 157 -2.51 10.18 -23.33
C THR A 157 -1.87 9.12 -22.45
N LYS A 158 -2.49 7.93 -22.46
CA LYS A 158 -1.99 6.76 -21.78
C LYS A 158 -0.66 6.30 -22.40
N LYS A 159 0.29 5.96 -21.56
CA LYS A 159 1.55 5.30 -21.93
C LYS A 159 1.48 3.84 -21.53
N THR A 160 2.02 2.97 -22.38
CA THR A 160 2.23 1.56 -22.07
C THR A 160 3.67 1.34 -21.63
N THR A 161 3.89 0.37 -20.77
CA THR A 161 5.21 -0.12 -20.42
C THR A 161 5.45 -1.44 -21.14
N THR A 162 6.69 -1.93 -21.11
CA THR A 162 6.98 -3.31 -21.53
C THR A 162 6.54 -4.34 -20.49
N GLY A 163 6.13 -3.91 -19.29
CA GLY A 163 5.85 -4.76 -18.13
C GLY A 163 7.08 -5.49 -17.57
N LEU A 164 8.27 -5.25 -18.13
CA LEU A 164 9.49 -5.97 -17.77
C LEU A 164 10.13 -5.39 -16.51
N CYS A 165 9.98 -6.11 -15.41
CA CYS A 165 10.75 -5.92 -14.19
C CYS A 165 12.19 -6.39 -14.43
N SER A 166 13.06 -5.44 -14.84
CA SER A 166 14.45 -5.67 -15.26
C SER A 166 15.48 -4.67 -14.70
N GLY A 167 15.06 -3.72 -13.86
CA GLY A 167 15.95 -2.77 -13.20
C GLY A 167 16.67 -3.32 -11.96
N ILE A 168 17.18 -2.39 -11.15
CA ILE A 168 18.00 -2.69 -9.96
C ILE A 168 17.21 -3.35 -8.82
N TYR A 169 15.87 -3.25 -8.83
CA TYR A 169 15.01 -3.82 -7.78
C TYR A 169 14.41 -5.18 -8.19
N SER A 170 14.54 -5.61 -9.44
CA SER A 170 13.78 -6.75 -9.94
C SER A 170 14.03 -8.05 -9.18
N GLY A 171 15.28 -8.31 -8.81
CA GLY A 171 15.63 -9.48 -8.00
C GLY A 171 14.96 -9.46 -6.63
N TRP A 172 14.83 -8.28 -6.02
CA TRP A 172 14.17 -8.07 -4.73
C TRP A 172 12.67 -8.29 -4.83
N ILE A 173 12.02 -7.66 -5.82
CA ILE A 173 10.56 -7.77 -6.04
C ILE A 173 10.18 -9.24 -6.26
N LYS A 174 10.91 -9.96 -7.13
CA LYS A 174 10.68 -11.39 -7.42
C LYS A 174 10.77 -12.25 -6.16
N LYS A 175 11.78 -12.02 -5.31
CA LYS A 175 11.94 -12.75 -4.04
C LYS A 175 10.78 -12.46 -3.07
N ILE A 176 10.44 -11.19 -2.88
CA ILE A 176 9.38 -10.76 -1.95
C ILE A 176 8.04 -11.37 -2.37
N ILE A 177 7.65 -11.21 -3.63
CA ILE A 177 6.39 -11.73 -4.14
C ILE A 177 6.35 -13.25 -4.06
N GLY A 178 7.44 -13.93 -4.41
CA GLY A 178 7.54 -15.39 -4.28
C GLY A 178 7.37 -15.89 -2.84
N ILE A 179 7.89 -15.18 -1.85
CA ILE A 179 7.71 -15.53 -0.43
C ILE A 179 6.27 -15.21 0.03
N ILE A 180 5.74 -14.06 -0.35
CA ILE A 180 4.38 -13.64 0.00
C ILE A 180 3.36 -14.66 -0.51
N LEU A 181 3.45 -15.09 -1.77
CA LEU A 181 2.55 -16.12 -2.31
C LEU A 181 2.63 -17.46 -1.56
N LYS A 182 3.79 -17.79 -0.96
CA LYS A 182 3.92 -18.97 -0.10
C LYS A 182 3.23 -18.75 1.25
N ILE A 183 3.41 -17.57 1.87
CA ILE A 183 2.73 -17.21 3.11
C ILE A 183 1.22 -17.22 2.92
N GLU A 184 0.71 -16.55 1.88
CA GLU A 184 -0.73 -16.49 1.55
C GLU A 184 -1.36 -17.88 1.43
N ARG A 185 -0.67 -18.82 0.76
CA ARG A 185 -1.12 -20.22 0.67
C ARG A 185 -1.15 -20.93 2.03
N GLN A 186 -0.19 -20.67 2.91
CA GLN A 186 -0.12 -21.30 4.23
C GLN A 186 -1.17 -20.75 5.20
N VAL A 187 -1.43 -19.44 5.16
CA VAL A 187 -2.41 -18.79 6.06
C VAL A 187 -3.84 -18.80 5.50
N GLY A 188 -3.98 -19.07 4.19
CA GLY A 188 -5.29 -19.09 3.51
C GLY A 188 -5.92 -17.71 3.41
N THR A 189 -5.09 -16.68 3.24
CA THR A 189 -5.46 -15.25 3.11
C THR A 189 -4.68 -14.67 1.94
N THR A 190 -5.36 -13.95 1.06
CA THR A 190 -4.77 -13.32 -0.13
C THR A 190 -4.71 -11.80 0.00
N GLY A 191 -3.82 -11.16 -0.76
CA GLY A 191 -3.65 -9.71 -0.79
C GLY A 191 -2.93 -9.15 0.43
N ILE A 192 -2.01 -9.91 1.06
CA ILE A 192 -1.41 -9.52 2.34
C ILE A 192 -0.44 -8.33 2.23
N LEU A 193 -0.02 -7.95 1.02
CA LEU A 193 0.78 -6.74 0.75
C LEU A 193 -0.06 -5.45 0.66
N THR A 194 -1.39 -5.54 0.81
CA THR A 194 -2.27 -4.37 0.79
C THR A 194 -2.45 -3.84 2.23
N SER A 195 -2.38 -2.52 2.40
CA SER A 195 -2.62 -1.84 3.69
C SER A 195 -1.73 -2.40 4.82
N ASN A 196 -2.30 -2.74 5.99
CA ASN A 196 -1.61 -3.36 7.12
C ASN A 196 -1.80 -4.88 7.21
N LYS A 197 -2.34 -5.53 6.18
CA LYS A 197 -2.81 -6.92 6.27
C LYS A 197 -1.74 -7.94 6.63
N PHE A 198 -0.51 -7.77 6.13
CA PHE A 198 0.63 -8.59 6.56
C PHE A 198 0.84 -8.56 8.08
N TRP A 199 0.69 -7.37 8.70
CA TRP A 199 0.85 -7.22 10.14
C TRP A 199 -0.32 -7.80 10.92
N GLU A 200 -1.54 -7.72 10.37
CA GLU A 200 -2.72 -8.40 10.92
C GLU A 200 -2.51 -9.92 10.94
N VAL A 201 -1.96 -10.49 9.86
CA VAL A 201 -1.60 -11.91 9.77
C VAL A 201 -0.59 -12.28 10.86
N LEU A 202 0.45 -11.46 11.06
CA LEU A 202 1.46 -11.71 12.10
C LEU A 202 0.84 -11.76 13.50
N VAL A 203 -0.09 -10.84 13.80
CA VAL A 203 -0.83 -10.81 15.08
C VAL A 203 -1.76 -12.02 15.19
N ALA A 204 -2.54 -12.30 14.15
CA ALA A 204 -3.49 -13.42 14.11
C ALA A 204 -2.80 -14.78 14.34
N LEU A 205 -1.60 -14.97 13.79
CA LEU A 205 -0.79 -16.17 14.02
C LEU A 205 -0.41 -16.35 15.50
N GLN A 206 -0.25 -15.27 16.27
CA GLN A 206 0.01 -15.36 17.72
C GLN A 206 -1.27 -15.67 18.52
N LEU A 207 -2.41 -15.14 18.08
CA LEU A 207 -3.70 -15.31 18.75
C LEU A 207 -4.45 -16.60 18.32
N GLY A 208 -3.97 -17.28 17.29
CA GLY A 208 -4.66 -18.44 16.71
C GLY A 208 -5.89 -18.06 15.87
N HIS A 209 -5.95 -16.83 15.37
CA HIS A 209 -7.01 -16.35 14.48
C HIS A 209 -6.61 -16.56 13.01
N LYS A 210 -7.58 -16.50 12.12
CA LYS A 210 -7.40 -16.45 10.66
C LYS A 210 -7.88 -15.11 10.13
N VAL A 211 -6.98 -14.35 9.51
CA VAL A 211 -7.30 -13.10 8.81
C VAL A 211 -8.07 -13.42 7.53
N GLN A 212 -9.09 -12.63 7.23
CA GLN A 212 -9.88 -12.77 6.02
C GLN A 212 -9.26 -12.03 4.84
N SER A 213 -9.46 -12.56 3.63
CA SER A 213 -9.16 -11.83 2.39
C SER A 213 -10.02 -10.56 2.28
N GLU A 214 -9.71 -9.67 1.34
CA GLU A 214 -10.49 -8.45 1.15
C GLU A 214 -11.98 -8.75 0.87
N GLN A 215 -12.88 -7.82 1.27
CA GLN A 215 -14.34 -7.87 1.08
C GLN A 215 -15.18 -8.70 2.08
N THR A 216 -14.66 -8.97 3.27
CA THR A 216 -15.44 -9.62 4.35
C THR A 216 -15.99 -8.62 5.38
N LYS A 217 -17.01 -9.04 6.14
CA LYS A 217 -17.63 -8.21 7.18
C LYS A 217 -16.67 -7.91 8.34
N TYR A 218 -15.79 -8.84 8.69
CA TYR A 218 -14.84 -8.78 9.81
C TYR A 218 -13.43 -9.09 9.33
N ASP A 219 -12.42 -8.69 10.11
CA ASP A 219 -11.01 -8.80 9.74
C ASP A 219 -10.45 -10.19 10.00
N ALA A 220 -10.86 -10.84 11.11
CA ALA A 220 -10.40 -12.18 11.45
C ALA A 220 -11.48 -13.03 12.14
N ILE A 221 -11.28 -14.35 12.13
CA ILE A 221 -12.11 -15.34 12.80
C ILE A 221 -11.26 -16.37 13.55
N ASP A 222 -11.72 -16.86 14.70
CA ASP A 222 -11.08 -18.00 15.37
C ASP A 222 -11.73 -19.35 15.00
N ILE A 223 -11.18 -20.44 15.55
CA ILE A 223 -11.69 -21.81 15.31
C ILE A 223 -13.11 -22.04 15.87
N SER A 224 -13.57 -21.22 16.80
CA SER A 224 -14.90 -21.29 17.40
C SER A 224 -15.93 -20.43 16.65
N GLY A 225 -15.51 -19.74 15.59
CA GLY A 225 -16.36 -18.87 14.79
C GLY A 225 -16.53 -17.45 15.35
N ASN A 226 -15.78 -17.07 16.39
CA ASN A 226 -15.83 -15.71 16.89
C ASN A 226 -15.13 -14.76 15.91
N THR A 227 -15.69 -13.57 15.70
CA THR A 227 -15.17 -12.57 14.76
C THR A 227 -14.48 -11.42 15.48
N TYR A 228 -13.51 -10.83 14.79
CA TYR A 228 -12.63 -9.81 15.36
C TYR A 228 -12.37 -8.69 14.34
N GLU A 229 -12.32 -7.46 14.83
CA GLU A 229 -11.78 -6.30 14.11
C GLU A 229 -10.32 -6.09 14.53
N TYR A 230 -9.45 -5.74 13.59
CA TYR A 230 -8.03 -5.52 13.86
C TYR A 230 -7.67 -4.04 13.68
N LYS A 231 -6.82 -3.54 14.58
CA LYS A 231 -6.11 -2.26 14.42
C LYS A 231 -4.65 -2.46 14.78
N VAL A 232 -3.77 -2.20 13.81
CA VAL A 232 -2.33 -2.36 13.98
C VAL A 232 -1.63 -1.01 13.87
N ALA A 233 -0.76 -0.70 14.82
CA ALA A 233 -0.01 0.56 14.87
C ALA A 233 1.46 0.35 15.29
N LYS A 234 2.31 1.35 15.02
CA LYS A 234 3.70 1.39 15.51
C LYS A 234 3.81 1.86 16.98
N SER A 235 2.76 2.47 17.50
CA SER A 235 2.69 3.08 18.84
C SER A 235 1.33 2.79 19.47
N SER A 236 1.10 3.26 20.70
CA SER A 236 -0.16 3.09 21.44
C SER A 236 -1.28 4.03 20.97
N THR A 237 -1.35 4.32 19.67
CA THR A 237 -2.37 5.19 19.08
C THR A 237 -2.90 4.55 17.81
N TRP A 238 -4.21 4.28 17.80
CA TRP A 238 -4.90 3.68 16.68
C TRP A 238 -5.93 4.64 16.11
N SER A 239 -6.00 4.74 14.80
CA SER A 239 -6.98 5.58 14.10
C SER A 239 -8.21 4.76 13.73
N PHE A 240 -9.38 5.30 14.05
CA PHE A 240 -10.67 4.83 13.54
C PHE A 240 -11.20 5.87 12.56
N GLN A 241 -11.35 5.51 11.28
CA GLN A 241 -11.61 6.50 10.24
C GLN A 241 -13.11 6.79 10.04
N ASP A 242 -13.98 5.81 10.30
CA ASP A 242 -15.44 5.96 10.21
C ASP A 242 -16.06 5.52 11.55
N ILE A 243 -16.82 6.43 12.18
CA ILE A 243 -17.55 6.22 13.44
C ILE A 243 -19.06 6.34 13.18
N SER A 244 -19.50 5.99 11.97
CA SER A 244 -20.92 5.90 11.65
C SER A 244 -21.63 4.86 12.52
N LYS A 245 -22.94 5.03 12.70
CA LYS A 245 -23.76 4.06 13.45
C LYS A 245 -23.62 2.64 12.91
N ALA A 246 -23.48 2.48 11.59
CA ALA A 246 -23.28 1.17 10.96
C ALA A 246 -21.95 0.52 11.39
N VAL A 247 -20.85 1.27 11.42
CA VAL A 247 -19.54 0.77 11.87
C VAL A 247 -19.57 0.45 13.37
N LEU A 248 -20.17 1.30 14.19
CA LEU A 248 -20.29 1.04 15.63
C LEU A 248 -21.12 -0.22 15.92
N THR A 249 -22.23 -0.44 15.22
CA THR A 249 -23.03 -1.67 15.34
C THR A 249 -22.22 -2.90 14.94
N LYS A 250 -21.35 -2.80 13.93
CA LYS A 250 -20.45 -3.89 13.56
C LYS A 250 -19.48 -4.20 14.71
N TYR A 251 -18.82 -3.19 15.28
CA TYR A 251 -17.87 -3.37 16.38
C TYR A 251 -18.49 -4.03 17.61
N ILE A 252 -19.75 -3.72 17.92
CA ILE A 252 -20.50 -4.37 19.00
C ILE A 252 -20.78 -5.85 18.70
N SER A 253 -20.86 -6.24 17.42
CA SER A 253 -21.13 -7.62 17.01
C SER A 253 -19.90 -8.52 16.95
N ASP A 254 -18.70 -7.93 16.94
CA ASP A 254 -17.45 -8.69 17.04
C ASP A 254 -17.19 -9.07 18.51
N LYS A 255 -16.50 -10.19 18.74
CA LYS A 255 -16.16 -10.63 20.10
C LYS A 255 -15.26 -9.63 20.81
N SER A 256 -14.33 -9.04 20.06
CA SER A 256 -13.42 -8.01 20.55
C SER A 256 -12.76 -7.25 19.39
N ILE A 257 -12.19 -6.09 19.71
CA ILE A 257 -11.35 -5.32 18.80
C ILE A 257 -9.90 -5.54 19.22
N ILE A 258 -9.12 -6.18 18.34
CA ILE A 258 -7.71 -6.44 18.59
C ILE A 258 -6.88 -5.20 18.29
N LEU A 259 -6.32 -4.59 19.32
CA LEU A 259 -5.39 -3.46 19.20
C LEU A 259 -3.96 -3.96 19.37
N ALA A 260 -3.20 -3.99 18.28
CA ALA A 260 -1.83 -4.49 18.28
C ALA A 260 -0.81 -3.39 18.03
N ILE A 261 0.28 -3.44 18.79
CA ILE A 261 1.50 -2.66 18.54
C ILE A 261 2.51 -3.58 17.87
N VAL A 262 2.93 -3.23 16.66
CA VAL A 262 3.94 -3.97 15.89
C VAL A 262 5.16 -3.11 15.61
N ASP A 263 6.32 -3.75 15.64
CA ASP A 263 7.56 -3.20 15.15
C ASP A 263 7.81 -3.71 13.74
N LYS A 264 7.61 -2.81 12.77
CA LYS A 264 7.72 -3.12 11.34
C LYS A 264 9.16 -3.35 10.89
N ASN A 265 10.15 -2.88 11.65
CA ASN A 265 11.57 -3.09 11.32
C ASN A 265 12.01 -4.47 11.79
N THR A 266 11.56 -4.89 12.97
CA THR A 266 11.95 -6.20 13.53
C THR A 266 10.96 -7.33 13.26
N PHE A 267 9.85 -7.04 12.59
CA PHE A 267 8.75 -7.95 12.29
C PHE A 267 8.19 -8.62 13.56
N ALA A 268 8.01 -7.81 14.60
CA ALA A 268 7.62 -8.30 15.92
C ALA A 268 6.31 -7.68 16.39
N VAL A 269 5.39 -8.50 16.91
CA VAL A 269 4.27 -8.03 17.71
C VAL A 269 4.79 -7.71 19.11
N LYS A 270 4.68 -6.45 19.52
CA LYS A 270 5.20 -5.97 20.80
C LYS A 270 4.17 -6.09 21.92
N LYS A 271 2.92 -5.74 21.63
CA LYS A 271 1.80 -5.79 22.57
C LYS A 271 0.50 -6.04 21.82
N VAL A 272 -0.43 -6.72 22.47
CA VAL A 272 -1.81 -6.91 22.02
C VAL A 272 -2.72 -6.54 23.18
N TYR A 273 -3.77 -5.79 22.87
CA TYR A 273 -4.89 -5.50 23.77
C TYR A 273 -6.16 -6.03 23.15
N GLU A 274 -7.05 -6.54 23.99
CA GLU A 274 -8.37 -7.08 23.65
C GLU A 274 -9.44 -6.35 24.47
#